data_AF-A0A952PSS3-F1
#
_entry.id   AF-A0A952PSS3-F1
#
_cell.length_a   1.000
_cell.length_b   1.000
_cell.length_c   1.000
_cell.angle_alpha   90.00
_cell.angle_beta   90.00
_cell.angle_gamma   90.00
#
_symmetry.space_group_name_H-M   'P 1'
#
loop_
_entity.id
_entity.type
_entity.pdbx_description
1 polymer ?
#
loop_
_entity_poly.entity_id
_entity_poly.type
_entity_poly.pdbx_seq_one_letter_code
_entity_poly.pdbx_strand_id
1 'polypeptide(L)'
;MNKFALVLLMILLAVPSAFAVDVDNDALGKAEGARAKKLYDAGKFKEAEKLFATAAQHSSRDAGIQYYLADSALRCGDFETAKRACARIIIAKHWKQGFGAHAKLMLVQRFPECEPYPCVTGAGMLSRFTRNRMPIKIYVSQGLMLPEPYRGREGLLQPQISQLLQTLRAQGPAFYQHLQHDPGFNSGYASSVVAGLQKWEWARAEKILDYQLVNSPSIADIVVVWCPKLERGHTGFTQVMTSNFAGNKIFIQIATNDPNKLQSNFLTWIAAHEFGHAWGIAYHSTNPKDLMAAEANANEPHAHISENDKLTLRALYDVAPTLRR
;
A
#
# COMPACT_ATOMS: atom_id res chain seq x y z
N MET A 1 -3.30 19.64 47.68
CA MET A 1 -3.78 18.64 46.70
C MET A 1 -3.60 19.22 45.30
N ASN A 2 -2.87 18.49 44.45
CA ASN A 2 -2.19 18.97 43.25
C ASN A 2 -3.12 19.32 42.08
N LYS A 3 -3.01 20.55 41.55
CA LYS A 3 -3.64 21.02 40.30
C LYS A 3 -3.00 20.46 39.02
N PHE A 4 -2.00 19.58 39.14
CA PHE A 4 -1.27 18.99 38.02
C PHE A 4 -1.89 17.70 37.44
N ALA A 5 -2.93 17.15 38.07
CA ALA A 5 -3.56 15.91 37.60
C ALA A 5 -4.67 16.12 36.55
N LEU A 6 -5.07 17.37 36.26
CA LEU A 6 -6.23 17.65 35.39
C LEU A 6 -5.88 17.91 33.92
N VAL A 7 -4.59 18.06 33.57
CA VAL A 7 -4.18 18.38 32.19
C VAL A 7 -3.99 17.12 31.34
N LEU A 8 -3.90 15.93 31.94
CA LEU A 8 -3.72 14.67 31.20
C LEU A 8 -5.03 13.99 30.76
N LEU A 9 -6.19 14.49 31.19
CA LEU A 9 -7.50 13.82 30.97
C LEU A 9 -8.43 14.54 29.98
N MET A 10 -7.98 15.61 29.33
CA MET A 10 -8.79 16.40 28.37
C MET A 10 -8.21 16.47 26.95
N ILE A 11 -7.57 15.39 26.47
CA ILE A 11 -7.34 15.16 25.03
C ILE A 11 -8.09 13.89 24.60
N LEU A 12 -9.37 13.82 24.96
CA LEU A 12 -10.27 12.71 24.59
C LEU A 12 -11.67 13.24 24.28
N LEU A 13 -11.74 14.44 23.71
CA LEU A 13 -13.00 15.02 23.24
C LEU A 13 -12.88 15.35 21.75
N ALA A 14 -13.73 14.67 20.99
CA ALA A 14 -14.06 14.88 19.57
C ALA A 14 -12.93 14.62 18.54
N VAL A 15 -12.46 13.37 18.45
CA VAL A 15 -12.00 12.87 17.14
C VAL A 15 -13.25 12.34 16.43
N PRO A 16 -13.61 12.86 15.25
CA PRO A 16 -14.72 12.31 14.48
C PRO A 16 -14.45 10.83 14.22
N SER A 17 -15.38 10.00 14.67
CA SER A 17 -15.45 8.59 14.34
C SER A 17 -15.66 8.41 12.84
N ALA A 18 -14.58 8.15 12.10
CA ALA A 18 -14.60 7.43 10.83
C ALA A 18 -13.16 7.06 10.43
N PHE A 19 -12.73 5.85 10.79
CA PHE A 19 -11.64 5.10 10.15
C PHE A 19 -10.30 5.83 9.92
N ALA A 20 -9.39 5.84 10.91
CA ALA A 20 -7.96 6.08 10.64
C ALA A 20 -7.08 5.61 11.81
N VAL A 21 -6.58 4.38 11.76
CA VAL A 21 -5.55 3.92 12.69
C VAL A 21 -4.20 4.13 12.02
N ASP A 22 -3.72 5.36 11.94
CA ASP A 22 -2.31 5.59 11.59
C ASP A 22 -1.38 5.23 12.77
N VAL A 23 -1.96 5.03 13.97
CA VAL A 23 -1.28 4.57 15.20
C VAL A 23 -2.19 3.62 15.98
N ASP A 24 -1.74 2.39 16.22
CA ASP A 24 -2.43 1.43 17.09
C ASP A 24 -2.18 1.77 18.59
N ASN A 25 -3.20 1.58 19.43
CA ASN A 25 -3.09 1.47 20.88
C ASN A 25 -3.27 0.01 21.30
N ASP A 26 -2.22 -0.79 21.10
CA ASP A 26 -2.26 -2.24 21.32
C ASP A 26 -2.64 -2.64 22.74
N ALA A 27 -2.31 -1.84 23.75
CA ALA A 27 -2.67 -2.13 25.13
C ALA A 27 -4.20 -2.09 25.32
N LEU A 28 -4.85 -1.05 24.81
CA LEU A 28 -6.31 -0.93 24.84
C LEU A 28 -6.97 -1.99 23.97
N GLY A 29 -6.47 -2.20 22.74
CA GLY A 29 -7.00 -3.22 21.83
C GLY A 29 -6.95 -4.62 22.43
N LYS A 30 -5.84 -5.00 23.10
CA LYS A 30 -5.75 -6.29 23.80
C LYS A 30 -6.70 -6.39 24.98
N ALA A 31 -6.87 -5.31 25.75
CA ALA A 31 -7.80 -5.30 26.88
C ALA A 31 -9.26 -5.50 26.43
N GLU A 32 -9.66 -4.84 25.35
CA GLU A 32 -10.99 -5.01 24.75
C GLU A 32 -11.16 -6.37 24.07
N GLY A 33 -10.13 -6.82 23.32
CA GLY A 33 -10.11 -8.14 22.69
C GLY A 33 -10.26 -9.27 23.71
N ALA A 34 -9.66 -9.15 24.89
CA ALA A 34 -9.84 -10.12 25.98
C ALA A 34 -11.28 -10.15 26.52
N ARG A 35 -11.95 -8.99 26.59
CA ARG A 35 -13.38 -8.92 26.97
C ARG A 35 -14.27 -9.52 25.89
N ALA A 36 -14.00 -9.19 24.62
CA ALA A 36 -14.72 -9.74 23.47
C ALA A 36 -14.57 -11.26 23.40
N LYS A 37 -13.39 -11.79 23.70
CA LYS A 37 -13.13 -13.23 23.73
C LYS A 37 -13.97 -13.96 24.77
N LYS A 38 -14.20 -13.37 25.96
CA LYS A 38 -15.12 -13.95 26.96
C LYS A 38 -16.56 -14.05 26.45
N LEU A 39 -17.03 -13.05 25.70
CA LEU A 39 -18.37 -13.07 25.09
C LEU A 39 -18.45 -14.14 23.98
N TYR A 40 -17.41 -14.23 23.16
CA TYR A 40 -17.28 -15.25 22.13
C TYR A 40 -17.32 -16.66 22.71
N ASP A 41 -16.56 -16.91 23.78
CA ASP A 41 -16.52 -18.21 24.47
C ASP A 41 -17.85 -18.57 25.13
N ALA A 42 -18.67 -17.57 25.48
CA ALA A 42 -20.03 -17.74 25.96
C ALA A 42 -21.07 -17.88 24.83
N GLY A 43 -20.65 -17.97 23.57
CA GLY A 43 -21.54 -18.09 22.39
C GLY A 43 -22.29 -16.80 22.03
N LYS A 44 -21.95 -15.66 22.62
CA LYS A 44 -22.61 -14.36 22.39
C LYS A 44 -21.99 -13.64 21.19
N PHE A 45 -22.06 -14.24 20.00
CA PHE A 45 -21.31 -13.81 18.83
C PHE A 45 -21.60 -12.37 18.39
N LYS A 46 -22.87 -11.91 18.45
CA LYS A 46 -23.23 -10.53 18.07
C LYS A 46 -22.66 -9.46 19.00
N GLU A 47 -22.56 -9.76 20.29
CA GLU A 47 -21.93 -8.87 21.27
C GLU A 47 -20.40 -8.91 21.14
N ALA A 48 -19.85 -10.10 20.93
CA ALA A 48 -18.43 -10.31 20.70
C ALA A 48 -17.94 -9.59 19.43
N GLU A 49 -18.68 -9.70 18.32
CA GLU A 49 -18.39 -9.03 17.05
C GLU A 49 -18.22 -7.52 17.23
N LYS A 50 -19.20 -6.87 17.87
CA LYS A 50 -19.14 -5.43 18.14
C LYS A 50 -17.90 -5.06 18.94
N LEU A 51 -17.59 -5.82 19.99
CA LEU A 51 -16.47 -5.52 20.86
C LEU A 51 -15.11 -5.83 20.21
N PHE A 52 -15.03 -6.88 19.38
CA PHE A 52 -13.86 -7.14 18.55
C PHE A 52 -13.67 -6.07 17.48
N ALA A 53 -14.75 -5.51 16.93
CA ALA A 53 -14.67 -4.40 15.98
C ALA A 53 -14.06 -3.15 16.65
N THR A 54 -14.44 -2.83 17.89
CA THR A 54 -13.79 -1.77 18.68
C THR A 54 -12.33 -2.10 18.97
N ALA A 55 -12.04 -3.32 19.44
CA ALA A 55 -10.68 -3.76 19.71
C ALA A 55 -9.77 -3.66 18.47
N ALA A 56 -10.30 -3.99 17.28
CA ALA A 56 -9.63 -3.87 16.00
C ALA A 56 -9.36 -2.42 15.57
N GLN A 57 -10.11 -1.44 16.07
CA GLN A 57 -9.79 -0.02 15.86
C GLN A 57 -8.58 0.43 16.69
N HIS A 58 -8.27 -0.29 17.77
CA HIS A 58 -7.12 0.01 18.63
C HIS A 58 -5.91 -0.87 18.35
N SER A 59 -6.09 -2.10 17.86
CA SER A 59 -5.00 -3.00 17.49
C SER A 59 -5.31 -3.65 16.16
N SER A 60 -5.24 -2.84 15.10
CA SER A 60 -5.68 -3.20 13.75
C SER A 60 -4.90 -4.35 13.14
N ARG A 61 -3.67 -4.59 13.61
CA ARG A 61 -2.77 -5.65 13.13
C ARG A 61 -2.80 -6.93 13.95
N ASP A 62 -3.52 -6.97 15.08
CA ASP A 62 -3.55 -8.17 15.92
C ASP A 62 -4.36 -9.28 15.24
N ALA A 63 -3.66 -10.35 14.86
CA ALA A 63 -4.25 -11.44 14.09
C ALA A 63 -5.31 -12.22 14.88
N GLY A 64 -5.20 -12.28 16.22
CA GLY A 64 -6.20 -12.94 17.05
C GLY A 64 -7.49 -12.14 17.11
N ILE A 65 -7.38 -10.83 17.34
CA ILE A 65 -8.53 -9.90 17.33
C ILE A 65 -9.24 -9.95 15.97
N GLN A 66 -8.50 -9.82 14.86
CA GLN A 66 -9.10 -9.88 13.52
C GLN A 66 -9.71 -11.26 13.23
N TYR A 67 -9.09 -12.36 13.69
CA TYR A 67 -9.63 -13.70 13.44
C TYR A 67 -10.97 -13.91 14.13
N TYR A 68 -11.06 -13.55 15.42
CA TYR A 68 -12.31 -13.70 16.17
C TYR A 68 -13.36 -12.67 15.75
N LEU A 69 -12.96 -11.49 15.27
CA LEU A 69 -13.86 -10.58 14.57
C LEU A 69 -14.48 -11.26 13.35
N ALA A 70 -13.65 -11.86 12.50
CA ALA A 70 -14.10 -12.51 11.28
C ALA A 70 -15.07 -13.67 11.57
N ASP A 71 -14.72 -14.57 12.50
CA ASP A 71 -15.56 -15.70 12.85
C ASP A 71 -16.89 -15.27 13.51
N SER A 72 -16.86 -14.28 14.39
CA SER A 72 -18.08 -13.74 15.01
C SER A 72 -19.01 -13.12 13.97
N ALA A 73 -18.45 -12.33 13.05
CA ALA A 73 -19.17 -11.70 11.95
C ALA A 73 -19.81 -12.74 11.02
N LEU A 74 -19.08 -13.80 10.64
CA LEU A 74 -19.64 -14.90 9.84
C LEU A 74 -20.83 -15.57 10.54
N ARG A 75 -20.72 -15.85 11.84
CA ARG A 75 -21.82 -16.45 12.63
C ARG A 75 -23.04 -15.55 12.74
N CYS A 76 -22.85 -14.24 12.59
CA CYS A 76 -23.90 -13.23 12.62
C CYS A 76 -24.42 -12.86 11.22
N GLY A 77 -23.84 -13.41 10.15
CA GLY A 77 -24.19 -13.09 8.76
C GLY A 77 -23.61 -11.78 8.24
N ASP A 78 -22.68 -11.13 8.96
CA ASP A 78 -21.94 -9.97 8.46
C ASP A 78 -20.73 -10.42 7.63
N PHE A 79 -21.02 -10.75 6.38
CA PHE A 79 -20.03 -11.26 5.44
C PHE A 79 -18.97 -10.23 5.05
N GLU A 80 -19.32 -8.93 5.00
CA GLU A 80 -18.37 -7.88 4.62
C GLU A 80 -17.35 -7.62 5.72
N THR A 81 -17.79 -7.56 6.98
CA THR A 81 -16.88 -7.45 8.14
C THR A 81 -15.94 -8.66 8.20
N ALA A 82 -16.49 -9.87 8.00
CA ALA A 82 -15.69 -11.09 7.97
C ALA A 82 -14.60 -11.07 6.90
N LYS A 83 -14.98 -10.77 5.65
CA LYS A 83 -14.06 -10.69 4.51
C LYS A 83 -12.94 -9.67 4.75
N ARG A 84 -13.26 -8.47 5.24
CA ARG A 84 -12.27 -7.42 5.54
C ARG A 84 -11.33 -7.83 6.68
N ALA A 85 -11.86 -8.43 7.74
CA ALA A 85 -11.03 -8.87 8.87
C ALA A 85 -10.05 -9.98 8.45
N CYS A 86 -10.48 -10.95 7.65
CA CYS A 86 -9.57 -11.95 7.07
C CYS A 86 -8.49 -11.32 6.18
N ALA A 87 -8.88 -10.36 5.32
CA ALA A 87 -7.92 -9.66 4.44
C ALA A 87 -6.84 -8.92 5.26
N ARG A 88 -7.20 -8.26 6.38
CA ARG A 88 -6.24 -7.60 7.28
C ARG A 88 -5.24 -8.58 7.88
N ILE A 89 -5.65 -9.81 8.19
CA ILE A 89 -4.72 -10.86 8.66
C ILE A 89 -3.75 -11.24 7.54
N ILE A 90 -4.26 -11.49 6.33
CA ILE A 90 -3.44 -11.94 5.20
C ILE A 90 -2.42 -10.89 4.76
N ILE A 91 -2.80 -9.62 4.70
CA ILE A 91 -1.87 -8.56 4.31
C ILE A 91 -0.78 -8.35 5.38
N ALA A 92 -1.11 -8.52 6.67
CA ALA A 92 -0.24 -8.23 7.81
C ALA A 92 0.62 -9.41 8.32
N LYS A 93 0.34 -10.65 7.91
CA LYS A 93 1.04 -11.85 8.38
C LYS A 93 1.44 -12.77 7.23
N HIS A 94 2.44 -13.60 7.47
CA HIS A 94 2.64 -14.78 6.63
C HIS A 94 1.48 -15.75 6.83
N TRP A 95 0.65 -15.91 5.78
CA TRP A 95 -0.54 -16.76 5.72
C TRP A 95 -0.28 -18.26 5.89
N LYS A 96 0.97 -18.71 6.03
CA LYS A 96 1.32 -20.13 6.05
C LYS A 96 1.08 -20.82 7.40
N GLN A 97 0.86 -20.08 8.49
CA GLN A 97 0.70 -20.65 9.84
C GLN A 97 -0.27 -19.86 10.72
N GLY A 98 -0.77 -20.50 11.78
CA GLY A 98 -1.61 -19.88 12.81
C GLY A 98 -2.88 -19.23 12.25
N PHE A 99 -3.22 -18.05 12.78
CA PHE A 99 -4.39 -17.28 12.31
C PHE A 99 -4.35 -16.94 10.82
N GLY A 100 -3.17 -16.80 10.20
CA GLY A 100 -3.06 -16.52 8.77
C GLY A 100 -3.57 -17.68 7.90
N ALA A 101 -3.22 -18.92 8.27
CA ALA A 101 -3.69 -20.11 7.56
C ALA A 101 -5.21 -20.28 7.72
N HIS A 102 -5.73 -20.09 8.93
CA HIS A 102 -7.17 -20.16 9.18
C HIS A 102 -7.95 -19.05 8.48
N ALA A 103 -7.43 -17.82 8.44
CA ALA A 103 -8.06 -16.72 7.72
C ALA A 103 -8.11 -16.97 6.20
N LYS A 104 -7.02 -17.51 5.62
CA LYS A 104 -7.02 -17.92 4.21
C LYS A 104 -8.04 -19.02 3.94
N LEU A 105 -8.10 -20.04 4.79
CA LEU A 105 -9.10 -21.11 4.66
C LEU A 105 -10.53 -20.56 4.74
N MET A 106 -10.79 -19.67 5.70
CA MET A 106 -12.08 -19.00 5.89
C MET A 106 -12.49 -18.19 4.64
N LEU A 107 -11.55 -17.43 4.06
CA LEU A 107 -11.79 -16.70 2.81
C LEU A 107 -12.12 -17.65 1.66
N VAL A 108 -11.27 -18.63 1.39
CA VAL A 108 -11.49 -19.57 0.26
C VAL A 108 -12.81 -20.32 0.38
N GLN A 109 -13.23 -20.69 1.59
CA GLN A 109 -14.48 -21.42 1.81
C GLN A 109 -15.75 -20.56 1.69
N ARG A 110 -15.67 -19.26 1.98
CA ARG A 110 -16.83 -18.36 2.05
C ARG A 110 -16.90 -17.33 0.93
N PHE A 111 -15.75 -17.01 0.36
CA PHE A 111 -15.50 -15.95 -0.63
C PHE A 111 -14.47 -16.46 -1.65
N PRO A 112 -14.78 -17.53 -2.41
CA PRO A 112 -13.82 -18.19 -3.30
C PRO A 112 -13.28 -17.27 -4.41
N GLU A 113 -13.96 -16.16 -4.69
CA GLU A 113 -13.53 -15.11 -5.62
C GLU A 113 -12.49 -14.16 -5.04
N CYS A 114 -12.25 -14.20 -3.72
CA CYS A 114 -11.37 -13.30 -2.99
C CYS A 114 -10.08 -14.01 -2.55
N GLU A 115 -8.96 -13.63 -3.16
CA GLU A 115 -7.60 -14.01 -2.77
C GLU A 115 -6.73 -12.77 -2.57
N PRO A 116 -6.92 -12.00 -1.46
CA PRO A 116 -5.98 -10.94 -1.13
C PRO A 116 -4.61 -11.55 -0.82
N TYR A 117 -3.55 -10.77 -0.99
CA TYR A 117 -2.18 -11.27 -0.88
C TYR A 117 -1.30 -10.42 0.03
N PRO A 118 -0.19 -10.98 0.56
CA PRO A 118 0.62 -10.31 1.57
C PRO A 118 1.13 -8.94 1.13
N CYS A 119 1.15 -7.99 2.07
CA CYS A 119 1.83 -6.70 1.89
C CYS A 119 2.99 -6.52 2.90
N VAL A 120 3.09 -7.40 3.89
CA VAL A 120 4.15 -7.35 4.89
C VAL A 120 5.47 -7.82 4.30
N THR A 121 6.45 -6.92 4.20
CA THR A 121 7.80 -7.21 3.69
C THR A 121 8.50 -8.30 4.52
N GLY A 122 9.58 -8.88 4.00
CA GLY A 122 10.39 -9.86 4.74
C GLY A 122 10.94 -9.35 6.08
N ALA A 123 11.02 -8.03 6.27
CA ALA A 123 11.38 -7.41 7.55
C ALA A 123 10.17 -7.18 8.49
N GLY A 124 9.00 -7.74 8.19
CA GLY A 124 7.79 -7.60 9.00
C GLY A 124 7.08 -6.24 8.88
N MET A 125 7.44 -5.43 7.87
CA MET A 125 6.94 -4.06 7.74
C MET A 125 5.81 -3.97 6.73
N LEU A 126 4.73 -3.31 7.14
CA LEU A 126 3.68 -2.80 6.28
C LEU A 126 3.97 -1.34 5.97
N SER A 127 4.27 -1.05 4.71
CA SER A 127 4.71 0.27 4.29
C SER A 127 3.67 0.86 3.33
N ARG A 128 3.07 1.99 3.71
CA ARG A 128 2.09 2.76 2.93
C ARG A 128 2.15 4.23 3.34
N PHE A 129 1.55 5.11 2.54
CA PHE A 129 1.35 6.50 2.96
C PHE A 129 0.34 6.57 4.12
N THR A 130 0.59 7.50 5.05
CA THR A 130 -0.36 7.87 6.11
C THR A 130 -1.38 8.87 5.59
N ARG A 131 -2.59 8.91 6.18
CA ARG A 131 -3.66 9.78 5.68
C ARG A 131 -3.31 11.27 5.81
N ASN A 132 -2.55 11.64 6.86
CA ASN A 132 -2.06 13.01 7.05
C ASN A 132 -1.00 13.46 6.02
N ARG A 133 -0.53 12.56 5.14
CA ARG A 133 0.37 12.88 4.02
C ARG A 133 -0.38 13.12 2.72
N MET A 134 -1.67 12.84 2.67
CA MET A 134 -2.51 13.06 1.50
C MET A 134 -2.94 14.53 1.39
N PRO A 135 -3.10 15.09 0.17
CA PRO A 135 -2.91 14.43 -1.12
C PRO A 135 -1.44 14.15 -1.44
N ILE A 136 -1.16 12.93 -1.91
CA ILE A 136 0.17 12.52 -2.39
C ILE A 136 0.49 13.27 -3.69
N LYS A 137 1.64 13.95 -3.74
CA LYS A 137 2.07 14.71 -4.91
C LYS A 137 2.83 13.80 -5.88
N ILE A 138 2.38 13.76 -7.13
CA ILE A 138 2.94 12.86 -8.15
C ILE A 138 3.44 13.69 -9.31
N TYR A 139 4.70 13.49 -9.69
CA TYR A 139 5.28 14.07 -10.89
C TYR A 139 5.58 12.97 -11.91
N VAL A 140 5.05 13.11 -13.12
CA VAL A 140 5.39 12.25 -14.27
C VAL A 140 6.34 13.03 -15.16
N SER A 141 7.60 12.58 -15.22
CA SER A 141 8.62 13.30 -16.00
C SER A 141 8.42 13.16 -17.50
N GLN A 142 8.84 14.18 -18.24
CA GLN A 142 8.86 14.20 -19.71
C GLN A 142 10.19 13.64 -20.23
N GLY A 143 10.55 12.42 -19.84
CA GLY A 143 11.76 11.74 -20.30
C GLY A 143 12.97 11.82 -19.37
N LEU A 144 12.86 12.40 -18.16
CA LEU A 144 13.99 12.50 -17.24
C LEU A 144 14.45 11.12 -16.76
N MET A 145 15.77 10.91 -16.70
CA MET A 145 16.41 9.73 -16.14
C MET A 145 17.07 10.05 -14.80
N LEU A 146 17.13 9.05 -13.91
CA LEU A 146 18.06 9.14 -12.78
C LEU A 146 19.52 9.19 -13.28
N PRO A 147 20.43 9.82 -12.50
CA PRO A 147 21.84 9.80 -12.82
C PRO A 147 22.45 8.43 -12.51
N GLU A 148 23.60 8.14 -13.10
CA GLU A 148 24.43 7.03 -12.65
C GLU A 148 24.87 7.24 -11.18
N PRO A 149 24.99 6.19 -10.36
CA PRO A 149 24.82 4.77 -10.71
C PRO A 149 23.39 4.25 -10.54
N TYR A 150 22.38 5.12 -10.37
CA TYR A 150 21.01 4.74 -9.97
C TYR A 150 20.10 4.38 -11.14
N ARG A 151 20.41 4.87 -12.33
CA ARG A 151 19.65 4.65 -13.56
C ARG A 151 19.45 3.16 -13.82
N GLY A 152 18.19 2.73 -13.99
CA GLY A 152 17.87 1.36 -14.34
C GLY A 152 18.17 0.33 -13.25
N ARG A 153 18.71 0.75 -12.10
CA ARG A 153 19.01 -0.13 -10.96
C ARG A 153 17.73 -0.62 -10.33
N GLU A 154 17.74 -1.90 -10.01
CA GLU A 154 16.63 -2.56 -9.32
C GLU A 154 17.09 -3.07 -7.97
N GLY A 155 16.46 -2.57 -6.90
CA GLY A 155 16.82 -2.92 -5.53
C GLY A 155 18.11 -2.23 -5.07
N LEU A 156 18.12 -0.90 -5.12
CA LEU A 156 19.21 -0.10 -4.55
C LEU A 156 19.49 -0.53 -3.09
N LEU A 157 20.77 -0.73 -2.79
CA LEU A 157 21.21 -1.02 -1.43
C LEU A 157 21.02 0.20 -0.53
N GLN A 158 20.87 -0.02 0.78
CA GLN A 158 20.65 1.05 1.75
C GLN A 158 21.69 2.20 1.67
N PRO A 159 23.00 1.96 1.45
CA PRO A 159 23.97 3.05 1.27
C PRO A 159 23.71 3.89 0.02
N GLN A 160 23.32 3.26 -1.11
CA GLN A 160 23.04 3.94 -2.37
C GLN A 160 21.77 4.80 -2.24
N ILE A 161 20.74 4.25 -1.59
CA ILE A 161 19.53 4.97 -1.21
C ILE A 161 19.87 6.21 -0.39
N SER A 162 20.66 6.05 0.68
CA SER A 162 21.03 7.15 1.57
C SER A 162 21.80 8.25 0.83
N GLN A 163 22.73 7.87 -0.06
CA GLN A 163 23.49 8.81 -0.88
C GLN A 163 22.57 9.59 -1.85
N LEU A 164 21.64 8.91 -2.53
CA LEU A 164 20.68 9.56 -3.41
C LEU A 164 19.80 10.56 -2.64
N LEU A 165 19.27 10.16 -1.48
CA LEU A 165 18.46 11.04 -0.62
C LEU A 165 19.27 12.24 -0.11
N GLN A 166 20.53 12.04 0.28
CA GLN A 166 21.42 13.13 0.69
C GLN A 166 21.65 14.12 -0.46
N THR A 167 21.87 13.61 -1.67
CA THR A 167 22.08 14.41 -2.87
C THR A 167 20.84 15.22 -3.23
N LEU A 168 19.66 14.59 -3.19
CA LEU A 168 18.37 15.24 -3.39
C LEU A 168 18.13 16.38 -2.39
N ARG A 169 18.50 16.19 -1.12
CA ARG A 169 18.38 17.24 -0.08
C ARG A 169 19.38 18.36 -0.29
N ALA A 170 20.63 18.04 -0.61
CA ALA A 170 21.70 19.01 -0.77
C ALA A 170 21.50 19.90 -2.01
N GLN A 171 21.07 19.33 -3.13
CA GLN A 171 20.90 20.05 -4.39
C GLN A 171 19.47 20.59 -4.59
N GLY A 172 18.47 20.03 -3.91
CA GLY A 172 17.09 20.47 -4.01
C GLY A 172 16.58 20.47 -5.46
N PRO A 173 15.99 21.58 -5.96
CA PRO A 173 15.55 21.68 -7.35
C PRO A 173 16.67 21.51 -8.39
N ALA A 174 17.90 21.89 -8.07
CA ALA A 174 19.04 21.80 -9.00
C ALA A 174 19.34 20.35 -9.38
N PHE A 175 19.03 19.36 -8.53
CA PHE A 175 19.20 17.95 -8.85
C PHE A 175 18.47 17.58 -10.15
N TYR A 176 17.23 18.04 -10.32
CA TYR A 176 16.37 17.68 -11.45
C TYR A 176 16.74 18.41 -12.73
N GLN A 177 17.30 19.61 -12.64
CA GLN A 177 17.70 20.43 -13.80
C GLN A 177 18.87 19.80 -14.57
N HIS A 178 19.70 19.00 -13.90
CA HIS A 178 20.86 18.35 -14.50
C HIS A 178 20.57 16.91 -14.97
N LEU A 179 19.34 16.42 -14.82
CA LEU A 179 18.98 15.09 -15.27
C LEU A 179 18.97 15.02 -16.80
N GLN A 180 19.55 13.94 -17.32
CA GLN A 180 19.53 13.65 -18.74
C GLN A 180 18.16 13.12 -19.17
N HIS A 181 17.85 13.27 -20.46
CA HIS A 181 16.66 12.69 -21.06
C HIS A 181 16.96 11.34 -21.67
N ASP A 182 16.05 10.39 -21.49
CA ASP A 182 16.12 9.07 -22.09
C ASP A 182 15.91 9.17 -23.61
N PRO A 183 16.88 8.76 -24.46
CA PRO A 183 16.72 8.81 -25.90
C PRO A 183 15.57 7.92 -26.42
N GLY A 184 15.14 6.91 -25.66
CA GLY A 184 14.00 6.05 -26.01
C GLY A 184 12.64 6.64 -25.65
N PHE A 185 12.59 7.78 -24.96
CA PHE A 185 11.34 8.39 -24.51
C PHE A 185 10.53 8.99 -25.68
N ASN A 186 9.22 8.74 -25.66
CA ASN A 186 8.25 9.41 -26.51
C ASN A 186 7.26 10.21 -25.63
N SER A 187 6.89 11.42 -26.05
CA SER A 187 5.98 12.29 -25.29
C SER A 187 4.61 11.67 -24.99
N GLY A 188 4.13 10.74 -25.83
CA GLY A 188 2.91 9.97 -25.59
C GLY A 188 2.98 9.04 -24.37
N TYR A 189 4.17 8.65 -23.93
CA TYR A 189 4.35 7.72 -22.81
C TYR A 189 3.88 8.32 -21.48
N ALA A 190 4.12 9.61 -21.25
CA ALA A 190 3.66 10.29 -20.04
C ALA A 190 2.13 10.23 -19.89
N SER A 191 1.39 10.34 -20.99
CA SER A 191 -0.08 10.23 -20.98
C SER A 191 -0.55 8.82 -20.62
N SER A 192 0.17 7.78 -21.07
CA SER A 192 -0.13 6.39 -20.70
C SER A 192 0.15 6.13 -19.22
N VAL A 193 1.21 6.73 -18.66
CA VAL A 193 1.48 6.67 -17.21
C VAL A 193 0.37 7.33 -16.40
N VAL A 194 -0.11 8.49 -16.83
CA VAL A 194 -1.25 9.17 -16.19
C VAL A 194 -2.53 8.32 -16.29
N ALA A 195 -2.78 7.68 -17.44
CA ALA A 195 -3.90 6.74 -17.57
C ALA A 195 -3.76 5.54 -16.62
N GLY A 196 -2.53 5.06 -16.38
CA GLY A 196 -2.23 4.01 -15.40
C GLY A 196 -2.52 4.45 -13.97
N LEU A 197 -2.12 5.66 -13.59
CA LEU A 197 -2.48 6.28 -12.30
C LEU A 197 -4.00 6.36 -12.13
N GLN A 198 -4.71 6.79 -13.16
CA GLN A 198 -6.17 6.95 -13.14
C GLN A 198 -6.92 5.62 -12.95
N LYS A 199 -6.29 4.46 -13.17
CA LYS A 199 -6.90 3.17 -12.81
C LYS A 199 -7.23 3.10 -11.32
N TRP A 200 -6.48 3.81 -10.47
CA TRP A 200 -6.69 3.86 -9.03
C TRP A 200 -7.74 4.88 -8.57
N GLU A 201 -8.48 5.55 -9.46
CA GLU A 201 -9.52 6.53 -9.09
C GLU A 201 -10.65 5.94 -8.22
N TRP A 202 -10.93 4.63 -8.33
CA TRP A 202 -11.87 3.97 -7.42
C TRP A 202 -11.45 4.12 -5.94
N ALA A 203 -10.15 4.05 -5.66
CA ALA A 203 -9.62 4.19 -4.30
C ALA A 203 -9.72 5.63 -3.80
N ARG A 204 -9.69 6.62 -4.70
CA ARG A 204 -10.01 8.02 -4.39
C ARG A 204 -11.49 8.20 -4.08
N ALA A 205 -12.37 7.61 -4.90
CA ALA A 205 -13.81 7.62 -4.66
C ALA A 205 -14.17 7.02 -3.29
N GLU A 206 -13.46 5.98 -2.87
CA GLU A 206 -13.60 5.34 -1.54
C GLU A 206 -12.84 6.05 -0.41
N LYS A 207 -12.14 7.17 -0.69
CA LYS A 207 -11.35 7.92 0.30
C LYS A 207 -10.26 7.07 0.98
N ILE A 208 -9.75 6.08 0.26
CA ILE A 208 -8.60 5.26 0.64
C ILE A 208 -7.32 6.01 0.30
N LEU A 209 -7.27 6.56 -0.91
CA LEU A 209 -6.17 7.36 -1.42
C LEU A 209 -6.66 8.78 -1.72
N ASP A 210 -5.75 9.75 -1.68
CA ASP A 210 -5.91 11.02 -2.35
C ASP A 210 -4.56 11.46 -2.90
N TYR A 211 -4.56 11.98 -4.12
CA TYR A 211 -3.36 12.35 -4.85
C TYR A 211 -3.61 13.50 -5.82
N GLN A 212 -2.52 14.18 -6.16
CA GLN A 212 -2.50 15.28 -7.11
C GLN A 212 -1.30 15.17 -8.04
N LEU A 213 -1.54 15.40 -9.33
CA LEU A 213 -0.44 15.62 -10.28
C LEU A 213 0.15 17.00 -10.03
N VAL A 214 1.47 17.07 -9.98
CA VAL A 214 2.24 18.31 -9.85
C VAL A 214 3.16 18.48 -11.05
N ASN A 215 3.55 19.72 -11.33
CA ASN A 215 4.41 20.07 -12.46
C ASN A 215 5.90 20.15 -12.09
N SER A 216 6.26 19.88 -10.83
CA SER A 216 7.65 19.93 -10.36
C SER A 216 8.02 18.68 -9.55
N PRO A 217 9.13 18.01 -9.91
CA PRO A 217 9.60 16.84 -9.15
C PRO A 217 10.16 17.21 -7.77
N SER A 218 10.53 18.47 -7.54
CA SER A 218 11.09 18.90 -6.24
C SER A 218 10.06 18.77 -5.11
N ILE A 219 8.79 19.08 -5.40
CA ILE A 219 7.69 19.01 -4.44
C ILE A 219 6.93 17.67 -4.45
N ALA A 220 7.24 16.77 -5.38
CA ALA A 220 6.56 15.49 -5.50
C ALA A 220 7.01 14.48 -4.42
N ASP A 221 6.06 13.68 -3.94
CA ASP A 221 6.29 12.49 -3.11
C ASP A 221 6.63 11.27 -3.99
N ILE A 222 6.00 11.14 -5.16
CA ILE A 222 6.29 10.11 -6.17
C ILE A 222 6.81 10.77 -7.45
N VAL A 223 7.93 10.30 -7.98
CA VAL A 223 8.54 10.78 -9.22
C VAL A 223 8.64 9.62 -10.20
N VAL A 224 7.95 9.72 -11.34
CA VAL A 224 8.09 8.76 -12.45
C VAL A 224 9.17 9.25 -13.41
N VAL A 225 10.15 8.39 -13.65
CA VAL A 225 11.34 8.62 -14.47
C VAL A 225 11.52 7.48 -15.46
N TRP A 226 12.39 7.68 -16.44
CA TRP A 226 12.61 6.76 -17.54
C TRP A 226 14.03 6.20 -17.48
N CYS A 227 14.25 5.08 -18.15
CA CYS A 227 15.58 4.54 -18.36
C CYS A 227 15.61 3.70 -19.64
N PRO A 228 16.76 3.56 -20.31
CA PRO A 228 16.85 2.69 -21.47
C PRO A 228 16.52 1.25 -21.11
N LYS A 229 17.03 0.75 -19.98
CA LYS A 229 16.80 -0.61 -19.52
C LYS A 229 16.84 -0.70 -18.01
N LEU A 230 16.11 -1.67 -17.46
CA LEU A 230 16.24 -2.13 -16.08
C LEU A 230 17.20 -3.33 -16.02
N GLU A 231 17.96 -3.46 -14.94
CA GLU A 231 19.06 -4.44 -14.82
C GLU A 231 18.63 -5.91 -14.99
N ARG A 232 17.43 -6.26 -14.54
CA ARG A 232 16.87 -7.62 -14.59
C ARG A 232 15.94 -7.83 -15.78
N GLY A 233 15.86 -6.85 -16.68
CA GLY A 233 15.00 -6.92 -17.87
C GLY A 233 13.51 -6.69 -17.58
N HIS A 234 13.15 -6.21 -16.38
CA HIS A 234 11.80 -5.73 -16.11
C HIS A 234 11.47 -4.49 -16.94
N THR A 235 10.19 -4.10 -16.94
CA THR A 235 9.69 -2.96 -17.73
C THR A 235 9.25 -1.78 -16.90
N GLY A 236 8.92 -2.02 -15.63
CA GLY A 236 8.75 -1.04 -14.59
C GLY A 236 9.48 -1.50 -13.33
N PHE A 237 9.84 -0.55 -12.48
CA PHE A 237 10.32 -0.84 -11.13
C PHE A 237 10.03 0.33 -10.19
N THR A 238 9.38 0.04 -9.07
CA THR A 238 9.11 1.01 -8.02
C THR A 238 10.13 0.90 -6.89
N GLN A 239 11.01 1.89 -6.82
CA GLN A 239 11.97 2.04 -5.75
C GLN A 239 11.36 2.81 -4.59
N VAL A 240 10.92 2.09 -3.56
CA VAL A 240 10.56 2.66 -2.27
C VAL A 240 11.85 2.96 -1.50
N MET A 241 12.20 4.24 -1.38
CA MET A 241 13.53 4.67 -0.89
C MET A 241 13.74 4.41 0.60
N THR A 242 12.71 4.19 1.40
CA THR A 242 12.94 3.68 2.76
C THR A 242 11.75 2.84 3.20
N SER A 243 11.99 2.02 4.22
CA SER A 243 10.94 1.32 4.96
C SER A 243 9.85 2.23 5.56
N ASN A 244 10.12 3.52 5.72
CA ASN A 244 9.18 4.50 6.28
C ASN A 244 8.74 5.50 5.20
N PHE A 245 7.50 5.39 4.74
CA PHE A 245 6.89 6.34 3.80
C PHE A 245 6.81 7.77 4.36
N ALA A 246 7.01 7.97 5.67
CA ALA A 246 7.01 9.28 6.30
C ALA A 246 8.20 10.15 5.82
N GLY A 247 7.96 10.92 4.76
CA GLY A 247 8.85 11.98 4.27
C GLY A 247 9.83 11.58 3.16
N ASN A 248 9.69 10.39 2.58
CA ASN A 248 10.64 9.89 1.57
C ASN A 248 10.03 9.87 0.17
N LYS A 249 10.86 10.25 -0.82
CA LYS A 249 10.49 10.19 -2.23
C LYS A 249 10.45 8.74 -2.71
N ILE A 250 9.47 8.41 -3.55
CA ILE A 250 9.40 7.15 -4.29
C ILE A 250 9.78 7.44 -5.73
N PHE A 251 10.62 6.59 -6.31
CA PHE A 251 10.92 6.64 -7.74
C PHE A 251 10.27 5.45 -8.43
N ILE A 252 9.54 5.72 -9.51
CA ILE A 252 9.09 4.69 -10.45
C ILE A 252 9.96 4.84 -11.69
N GLN A 253 10.73 3.82 -12.04
CA GLN A 253 11.53 3.77 -13.27
C GLN A 253 10.81 2.90 -14.31
N ILE A 254 10.62 3.41 -15.52
CA ILE A 254 10.04 2.65 -16.65
C ILE A 254 11.08 2.51 -17.75
N ALA A 255 11.28 1.29 -18.24
CA ALA A 255 12.24 0.97 -19.29
C ALA A 255 11.69 1.32 -20.69
N THR A 256 12.54 1.82 -21.58
CA THR A 256 12.17 2.23 -22.95
C THR A 256 12.81 1.40 -24.08
N ASN A 257 13.59 0.36 -23.75
CA ASN A 257 14.27 -0.49 -24.75
C ASN A 257 13.37 -1.50 -25.46
N ASP A 258 12.11 -1.68 -25.07
CA ASP A 258 11.19 -2.63 -25.70
C ASP A 258 9.96 -1.89 -26.28
N PRO A 259 10.00 -1.52 -27.57
CA PRO A 259 8.90 -0.80 -28.23
C PRO A 259 7.55 -1.52 -28.18
N ASN A 260 7.54 -2.86 -28.14
CA ASN A 260 6.30 -3.63 -28.08
C ASN A 260 5.58 -3.43 -26.74
N LYS A 261 6.35 -3.28 -25.66
CA LYS A 261 5.82 -3.01 -24.31
C LYS A 261 5.55 -1.53 -24.07
N LEU A 262 5.92 -0.67 -24.99
CA LEU A 262 5.62 0.76 -24.96
C LEU A 262 4.36 1.14 -25.74
N GLN A 263 3.64 0.14 -26.29
CA GLN A 263 2.28 0.36 -26.77
C GLN A 263 1.40 0.90 -25.62
N SER A 264 0.55 1.87 -25.92
CA SER A 264 -0.18 2.67 -24.92
C SER A 264 -0.91 1.84 -23.86
N ASN A 265 -1.58 0.76 -24.27
CA ASN A 265 -2.31 -0.12 -23.35
C ASN A 265 -1.37 -0.89 -22.41
N PHE A 266 -0.25 -1.41 -22.92
CA PHE A 266 0.71 -2.16 -22.11
C PHE A 266 1.45 -1.23 -21.15
N LEU A 267 1.88 -0.06 -21.62
CA LEU A 267 2.50 0.96 -20.76
C LEU A 267 1.54 1.48 -19.68
N THR A 268 0.25 1.62 -20.00
CA THR A 268 -0.80 1.94 -19.02
C THR A 268 -0.89 0.85 -17.94
N TRP A 269 -0.82 -0.43 -18.32
CA TRP A 269 -0.79 -1.55 -17.37
C TRP A 269 0.48 -1.52 -16.50
N ILE A 270 1.67 -1.37 -17.10
CA ILE A 270 2.95 -1.26 -16.35
C ILE A 270 2.84 -0.14 -15.32
N ALA A 271 2.41 1.05 -15.75
CA ALA A 271 2.30 2.20 -14.85
C ALA A 271 1.29 1.93 -13.72
N ALA A 272 0.13 1.36 -14.02
CA ALA A 272 -0.87 1.02 -12.99
C ALA A 272 -0.31 0.01 -11.97
N HIS A 273 0.43 -1.00 -12.42
CA HIS A 273 1.11 -1.99 -11.58
C HIS A 273 2.14 -1.33 -10.66
N GLU A 274 3.03 -0.50 -11.22
CA GLU A 274 4.04 0.23 -10.44
C GLU A 274 3.41 1.19 -9.42
N PHE A 275 2.30 1.85 -9.77
CA PHE A 275 1.56 2.63 -8.78
C PHE A 275 1.00 1.76 -7.65
N GLY A 276 0.59 0.51 -7.89
CA GLY A 276 0.21 -0.42 -6.83
C GLY A 276 1.33 -0.67 -5.82
N HIS A 277 2.56 -0.86 -6.31
CA HIS A 277 3.75 -0.91 -5.45
C HIS A 277 3.97 0.41 -4.70
N ALA A 278 3.81 1.55 -5.37
CA ALA A 278 3.93 2.86 -4.76
C ALA A 278 2.83 3.12 -3.70
N TRP A 279 1.67 2.47 -3.78
CA TRP A 279 0.63 2.53 -2.75
C TRP A 279 0.93 1.65 -1.53
N GLY A 280 1.92 0.77 -1.63
CA GLY A 280 2.38 -0.09 -0.54
C GLY A 280 2.10 -1.58 -0.74
N ILE A 281 1.57 -1.99 -1.89
CA ILE A 281 1.39 -3.41 -2.20
C ILE A 281 2.76 -4.01 -2.51
N ALA A 282 3.36 -4.70 -1.54
CA ALA A 282 4.77 -5.10 -1.62
C ALA A 282 5.04 -6.37 -2.45
N TYR A 283 4.03 -7.21 -2.68
CA TYR A 283 4.19 -8.50 -3.38
C TYR A 283 3.26 -8.58 -4.59
N HIS A 284 3.67 -9.43 -5.54
CA HIS A 284 2.82 -9.78 -6.67
C HIS A 284 1.72 -10.75 -6.26
N SER A 285 0.58 -10.63 -6.93
CA SER A 285 -0.47 -11.65 -6.87
C SER A 285 -0.02 -12.92 -7.60
N THR A 286 -0.49 -14.08 -7.12
CA THR A 286 -0.36 -15.37 -7.83
C THR A 286 -1.46 -15.60 -8.85
N ASN A 287 -2.51 -14.79 -8.84
CA ASN A 287 -3.59 -14.87 -9.82
C ASN A 287 -3.23 -14.02 -11.05
N PRO A 288 -3.04 -14.61 -12.24
CA PRO A 288 -2.63 -13.89 -13.45
C PRO A 288 -3.67 -12.89 -13.97
N LYS A 289 -4.90 -12.87 -13.41
CA LYS A 289 -5.94 -11.90 -13.75
C LYS A 289 -5.82 -10.60 -12.95
N ASP A 290 -5.05 -10.57 -11.88
CA ASP A 290 -4.89 -9.40 -11.03
C ASP A 290 -3.92 -8.41 -11.67
N LEU A 291 -4.12 -7.11 -11.44
CA LEU A 291 -3.19 -6.08 -11.92
C LEU A 291 -1.79 -6.30 -11.34
N MET A 292 -1.72 -6.71 -10.08
CA MET A 292 -0.46 -6.94 -9.37
C MET A 292 0.18 -8.30 -9.66
N ALA A 293 -0.28 -9.07 -10.66
CA ALA A 293 0.42 -10.27 -11.10
C ALA A 293 1.80 -9.93 -11.70
N ALA A 294 2.80 -10.78 -11.47
CA ALA A 294 4.19 -10.53 -11.91
C ALA A 294 4.33 -10.45 -13.44
N GLU A 295 3.47 -11.18 -14.15
CA GLU A 295 3.45 -11.23 -15.60
C GLU A 295 2.09 -10.75 -16.11
N ALA A 296 2.10 -9.82 -17.06
CA ALA A 296 0.90 -9.46 -17.79
C ALA A 296 0.43 -10.66 -18.63
N ASN A 297 -0.86 -10.93 -18.65
CA ASN A 297 -1.42 -11.81 -19.65
C ASN A 297 -1.26 -11.15 -21.03
N ALA A 298 -0.37 -11.70 -21.86
CA ALA A 298 -0.04 -11.14 -23.18
C ALA A 298 -1.27 -11.02 -24.11
N ASN A 299 -2.27 -11.88 -23.91
CA ASN A 299 -3.50 -11.88 -24.72
C ASN A 299 -4.55 -10.89 -24.20
N GLU A 300 -4.41 -10.46 -22.95
CA GLU A 300 -5.35 -9.60 -22.25
C GLU A 300 -4.57 -8.71 -21.27
N PRO A 301 -3.84 -7.67 -21.75
CA PRO A 301 -3.32 -6.62 -20.89
C PRO A 301 -4.50 -5.75 -20.41
N HIS A 302 -5.48 -6.38 -19.76
CA HIS A 302 -6.60 -5.71 -19.14
C HIS A 302 -6.07 -5.05 -17.88
N ALA A 303 -5.74 -3.77 -18.02
CA ALA A 303 -5.46 -2.81 -16.95
C ALA A 303 -6.71 -2.55 -16.07
N HIS A 304 -7.40 -3.61 -15.68
CA HIS A 304 -8.51 -3.60 -14.75
C HIS A 304 -7.98 -3.98 -13.36
N ILE A 305 -8.44 -3.26 -12.36
CA ILE A 305 -8.10 -3.55 -10.97
C ILE A 305 -9.09 -4.62 -10.50
N SER A 306 -8.58 -5.82 -10.21
CA SER A 306 -9.37 -6.95 -9.73
C SER A 306 -9.93 -6.69 -8.33
N GLU A 307 -10.92 -7.47 -7.90
CA GLU A 307 -11.38 -7.38 -6.50
C GLU A 307 -10.29 -7.81 -5.50
N ASN A 308 -9.32 -8.65 -5.89
CA ASN A 308 -8.18 -9.00 -5.06
C ASN A 308 -7.27 -7.80 -4.82
N ASP A 309 -6.97 -7.04 -5.87
CA ASP A 309 -6.18 -5.81 -5.77
C ASP A 309 -6.92 -4.79 -4.87
N LYS A 310 -8.24 -4.62 -5.05
CA LYS A 310 -9.04 -3.71 -4.23
C LYS A 310 -9.12 -4.12 -2.77
N LEU A 311 -9.38 -5.40 -2.49
CA LEU A 311 -9.47 -5.94 -1.14
C LEU A 311 -8.12 -5.85 -0.42
N THR A 312 -7.02 -6.13 -1.13
CA THR A 312 -5.65 -5.98 -0.63
C THR A 312 -5.38 -4.52 -0.25
N LEU A 313 -5.67 -3.56 -1.13
CA LEU A 313 -5.45 -2.13 -0.86
C LEU A 313 -6.34 -1.62 0.29
N ARG A 314 -7.63 -1.97 0.30
CA ARG A 314 -8.56 -1.62 1.40
C ARG A 314 -8.02 -2.12 2.74
N ALA A 315 -7.59 -3.38 2.80
CA ALA A 315 -7.05 -3.97 4.03
C ALA A 315 -5.74 -3.30 4.46
N LEU A 316 -4.86 -2.94 3.52
CA LEU A 316 -3.61 -2.23 3.77
C LEU A 316 -3.84 -0.84 4.41
N TYR A 317 -4.83 -0.10 3.96
CA TYR A 317 -5.17 1.24 4.48
C TYR A 317 -6.14 1.23 5.67
N ASP A 318 -6.68 0.07 6.02
CA ASP A 318 -7.46 -0.15 7.24
C ASP A 318 -6.60 -0.44 8.48
N VAL A 319 -5.34 -0.85 8.29
CA VAL A 319 -4.43 -1.17 9.39
C VAL A 319 -3.35 -0.11 9.56
N ALA A 320 -2.80 -0.01 10.77
CA ALA A 320 -1.69 0.88 11.05
C ALA A 320 -0.46 0.49 10.22
N PRO A 321 0.26 1.47 9.63
CA PRO A 321 1.51 1.19 8.97
C PRO A 321 2.56 0.83 10.02
N THR A 322 3.65 0.21 9.60
CA THR A 322 4.81 0.02 10.48
C THR A 322 5.56 1.33 10.59
N LEU A 323 5.33 2.07 11.67
CA LEU A 323 6.11 3.25 12.01
C LEU A 323 7.45 2.80 12.58
N ARG A 324 8.56 3.11 11.88
CA ARG A 324 9.88 3.03 12.50
C ARG A 324 10.05 4.24 13.42
N ARG A 325 10.34 3.98 14.69
CA ARG A 325 10.83 4.98 15.65
C ARG A 325 12.28 5.32 15.33
#